data_AF-A0A2D3T410-F1
#
_entry.id   AF-A0A2D3T410-F1
#
_cell.length_a   1.000
_cell.length_b   1.000
_cell.length_c   1.000
_cell.angle_alpha   90.00
_cell.angle_beta   90.00
_cell.angle_gamma   90.00
#
_symmetry.space_group_name_H-M   'P 1'
#
loop_
_entity.id
_entity.type
_entity.pdbx_description
1 polymer ?
#
loop_
_entity_poly.entity_id
_entity_poly.type
_entity_poly.pdbx_seq_one_letter_code
_entity_poly.pdbx_strand_id
1 'polypeptide(L)'
;MFQVNFLPWRENKLKKSGYFWSGFFLLQILIIITVTLFIHFFLQNEYQKREITLHLLLKKHEKLQNTYNKTKQRLIDLKDIQSSIQIYENIYQKTKSYLTLLNQLSNFIPERCWLLEIKQKDQTFILDGISHDYNSIALFIEGLSQKILIHNIELQKVSQKKKGVFYFTIAINEFLSL
;
A
#
# COMPACT_ATOMS: atom_id res chain seq x y z
N MET A 1 -2.48 68.88 -89.19
CA MET A 1 -3.95 68.66 -89.25
C MET A 1 -4.41 68.32 -87.85
N PHE A 2 -5.28 69.14 -87.26
CA PHE A 2 -5.79 68.96 -85.90
C PHE A 2 -7.08 68.12 -85.93
N GLN A 3 -7.07 66.94 -85.31
CA GLN A 3 -8.27 66.14 -85.08
C GLN A 3 -8.94 66.61 -83.79
N VAL A 4 -10.09 67.27 -83.93
CA VAL A 4 -10.93 67.69 -82.81
C VAL A 4 -11.93 66.54 -82.52
N ASN A 5 -11.95 66.04 -81.28
CA ASN A 5 -12.85 64.96 -80.86
C ASN A 5 -14.28 65.50 -80.71
N PHE A 6 -15.19 65.09 -81.60
CA PHE A 6 -16.58 65.60 -81.68
C PHE A 6 -17.61 64.79 -80.86
N LEU A 7 -17.20 63.84 -80.01
CA LEU A 7 -18.13 62.99 -79.25
C LEU A 7 -17.88 62.99 -77.72
N PRO A 8 -17.77 64.16 -77.05
CA PRO A 8 -17.47 64.24 -75.62
C PRO A 8 -18.57 63.61 -74.74
N TRP A 9 -19.81 63.50 -75.25
CA TRP A 9 -20.93 62.94 -74.48
C TRP A 9 -20.85 61.41 -74.32
N ARG A 10 -20.18 60.71 -75.26
CA ARG A 10 -20.10 59.24 -75.25
C ARG A 10 -19.05 58.73 -74.27
N GLU A 11 -17.92 59.44 -74.15
CA GLU A 11 -16.89 59.15 -73.16
C GLU A 11 -17.39 59.37 -71.72
N ASN A 12 -18.17 60.42 -71.47
CA ASN A 12 -18.75 60.68 -70.14
C ASN A 12 -19.82 59.64 -69.75
N LYS A 13 -20.58 59.08 -70.70
CA LYS A 13 -21.54 57.99 -70.42
C LYS A 13 -20.83 56.68 -70.10
N LEU A 14 -19.77 56.32 -70.83
CA LEU A 14 -18.99 55.10 -70.57
C LEU A 14 -18.23 55.17 -69.23
N LYS A 15 -17.65 56.33 -68.89
CA LYS A 15 -17.02 56.55 -67.58
C LYS A 15 -18.01 56.39 -66.43
N LYS A 16 -19.22 56.96 -66.53
CA LYS A 16 -20.28 56.82 -65.50
C LYS A 16 -20.69 55.37 -65.27
N SER A 17 -20.86 54.56 -66.31
CA SER A 17 -21.15 53.13 -66.15
C SER A 17 -19.97 52.40 -65.51
N GLY A 18 -18.73 52.72 -65.88
CA GLY A 18 -17.53 52.13 -65.27
C GLY A 18 -17.41 52.39 -63.77
N TYR A 19 -17.69 53.61 -63.31
CA TYR A 19 -17.71 53.93 -61.87
C TYR A 19 -18.82 53.20 -61.12
N PHE A 20 -19.99 53.00 -61.74
CA PHE A 20 -21.10 52.27 -61.12
C PHE A 20 -20.78 50.78 -60.96
N TRP A 21 -20.23 50.14 -62.01
CA TRP A 21 -19.77 48.75 -61.95
C TRP A 21 -18.59 48.58 -60.98
N SER A 22 -17.64 49.53 -60.97
CA SER A 22 -16.53 49.52 -60.02
C SER A 22 -17.02 49.62 -58.58
N GLY A 23 -18.00 50.49 -58.29
CA GLY A 23 -18.63 50.57 -56.97
C GLY A 23 -19.33 49.28 -56.56
N PHE A 24 -20.01 48.61 -57.50
CA PHE A 24 -20.67 47.33 -57.23
C PHE A 24 -19.66 46.20 -56.93
N PHE A 25 -18.55 46.13 -57.67
CA PHE A 25 -17.46 45.20 -57.38
C PHE A 25 -16.81 45.48 -56.02
N LEU A 26 -16.59 46.76 -55.70
CA LEU A 26 -16.02 47.17 -54.42
C LEU A 26 -16.94 46.77 -53.26
N LEU A 27 -18.26 46.95 -53.43
CA LEU A 27 -19.26 46.54 -52.46
C LEU A 27 -19.28 45.01 -52.26
N GLN A 28 -19.21 44.23 -53.34
CA GLN A 28 -19.11 42.76 -53.25
C GLN A 28 -17.86 42.31 -52.48
N ILE A 29 -16.70 42.91 -52.78
CA ILE A 29 -15.45 42.60 -52.07
C ILE A 29 -15.60 42.91 -50.58
N LEU A 30 -16.19 44.06 -50.25
CA LEU A 30 -16.43 44.48 -48.87
C LEU A 30 -17.34 43.48 -48.13
N ILE A 31 -18.40 43.01 -48.78
CA ILE A 31 -19.30 41.98 -48.23
C ILE A 31 -18.52 40.68 -47.97
N ILE A 32 -17.73 40.19 -48.93
CA ILE A 32 -16.96 38.96 -48.77
C ILE A 32 -15.98 39.07 -47.60
N ILE A 33 -15.28 40.20 -47.46
CA ILE A 33 -14.36 40.45 -46.36
C ILE A 33 -15.12 40.44 -45.02
N THR A 34 -16.25 41.13 -44.92
CA THR A 34 -17.04 41.19 -43.67
C THR A 34 -17.56 39.82 -43.26
N VAL A 35 -18.07 39.03 -44.20
CA VAL A 35 -18.55 37.66 -43.94
C VAL A 35 -17.41 36.76 -43.48
N THR A 36 -16.25 36.84 -44.13
CA THR A 36 -15.08 36.03 -43.78
C THR A 36 -14.58 36.35 -42.38
N LEU A 37 -14.46 37.64 -42.04
CA LEU A 37 -14.07 38.08 -40.69
C LEU A 37 -15.07 37.64 -39.63
N PHE A 38 -16.38 37.73 -39.93
CA PHE A 38 -17.42 37.30 -39.01
C PHE A 38 -17.36 35.81 -38.72
N ILE A 39 -17.19 34.97 -39.76
CA ILE A 39 -17.01 33.52 -39.61
C ILE A 39 -15.76 33.22 -38.80
N HIS A 40 -14.63 33.89 -39.08
CA HIS A 40 -13.38 33.66 -38.36
C HIS A 40 -13.51 34.00 -36.87
N PHE A 41 -14.13 35.13 -36.54
CA PHE A 41 -14.38 35.54 -35.16
C PHE A 41 -15.30 34.57 -34.42
N PHE A 42 -16.34 34.07 -35.11
CA PHE A 42 -17.28 33.10 -34.53
C PHE A 42 -16.60 31.74 -34.25
N LEU A 43 -15.80 31.24 -35.20
CA LEU A 43 -15.03 30.01 -35.03
C LEU A 43 -14.01 30.14 -33.89
N GLN A 44 -13.29 31.25 -33.82
CA GLN A 44 -12.21 31.42 -32.84
C GLN A 44 -12.74 31.43 -31.39
N ASN A 45 -13.95 31.97 -31.17
CA ASN A 45 -14.62 31.91 -29.88
C ASN A 45 -15.03 30.47 -29.49
N GLU A 46 -15.47 29.65 -30.44
CA GLU A 46 -15.80 28.24 -30.20
C GLU A 46 -14.54 27.42 -29.88
N TYR A 47 -13.44 27.65 -30.60
CA TYR A 47 -12.16 26.97 -30.34
C TYR A 47 -11.61 27.31 -28.96
N GLN A 48 -11.60 28.59 -28.56
CA GLN A 48 -11.10 28.98 -27.23
C GLN A 48 -11.93 28.38 -26.10
N LYS A 49 -13.26 28.35 -26.22
CA LYS A 49 -14.13 27.71 -25.21
C LYS A 49 -13.84 26.21 -25.08
N ARG A 50 -13.59 25.53 -26.20
CA ARG A 50 -13.26 24.10 -26.21
C ARG A 50 -11.91 23.82 -25.55
N GLU A 51 -10.88 24.60 -25.87
CA GLU A 51 -9.57 24.45 -25.24
C GLU A 51 -9.61 24.73 -23.74
N ILE A 52 -10.30 25.79 -23.30
CA ILE A 52 -10.47 26.08 -21.88
C ILE A 52 -11.19 24.93 -21.15
N THR A 53 -12.22 24.36 -21.78
CA THR A 53 -12.97 23.24 -21.21
C THR A 53 -12.11 21.98 -21.12
N LEU A 54 -11.32 21.68 -22.16
CA LEU A 54 -10.38 20.56 -22.15
C LEU A 54 -9.30 20.74 -21.08
N HIS A 55 -8.70 21.92 -20.96
CA HIS A 55 -7.73 22.22 -19.91
C HIS A 55 -8.33 22.10 -18.50
N LEU A 56 -9.57 22.56 -18.30
CA LEU A 56 -10.26 22.41 -17.02
C LEU A 56 -10.54 20.95 -16.69
N LEU A 57 -10.96 20.14 -17.67
CA LEU A 57 -11.20 18.71 -17.50
C LEU A 57 -9.91 17.95 -17.20
N LEU A 58 -8.81 18.23 -17.92
CA LEU A 58 -7.50 17.64 -17.66
C LEU A 58 -6.99 18.00 -16.26
N LYS A 59 -7.10 19.28 -15.86
CA LYS A 59 -6.70 19.72 -14.52
C LYS A 59 -7.54 19.07 -13.42
N LYS A 60 -8.84 18.85 -13.65
CA LYS A 60 -9.71 18.08 -12.74
C LYS A 60 -9.26 16.63 -12.66
N HIS A 61 -8.94 16.00 -13.80
CA HIS A 61 -8.44 14.62 -13.85
C HIS A 61 -7.12 14.46 -13.09
N GLU A 62 -6.14 15.33 -13.33
CA GLU A 62 -4.86 15.31 -12.61
C GLU A 62 -5.06 15.51 -11.11
N LYS A 63 -5.94 16.44 -10.70
CA LYS A 63 -6.23 16.66 -9.29
C LYS A 63 -6.84 15.40 -8.66
N LEU A 64 -7.80 14.75 -9.33
CA LEU A 64 -8.41 13.51 -8.87
C LEU A 64 -7.38 12.38 -8.77
N GLN A 65 -6.53 12.23 -9.79
CA GLN A 65 -5.52 11.18 -9.84
C GLN A 65 -4.46 11.38 -8.75
N ASN A 66 -4.06 12.63 -8.49
CA ASN A 66 -3.16 12.94 -7.39
C ASN A 66 -3.81 12.64 -6.03
N THR A 67 -5.09 12.99 -5.83
CA THR A 67 -5.80 12.62 -4.59
C THR A 67 -5.92 11.11 -4.42
N TYR A 68 -6.20 10.38 -5.49
CA TYR A 68 -6.28 8.92 -5.49
C TYR A 68 -4.94 8.26 -5.16
N ASN A 69 -3.83 8.76 -5.73
CA ASN A 69 -2.51 8.24 -5.44
C ASN A 69 -2.11 8.51 -3.97
N LYS A 70 -2.44 9.69 -3.44
CA LYS A 70 -2.20 10.02 -2.03
C LYS A 70 -3.01 9.14 -1.08
N THR A 71 -4.28 8.86 -1.39
CA THR A 71 -5.09 7.96 -0.54
C THR A 71 -4.60 6.52 -0.64
N LYS A 72 -4.21 6.05 -1.83
CA LYS A 72 -3.63 4.72 -2.03
C LYS A 72 -2.33 4.54 -1.24
N GLN A 73 -1.44 5.53 -1.25
CA GLN A 73 -0.20 5.49 -0.46
C GLN A 73 -0.50 5.38 1.04
N ARG A 74 -1.41 6.22 1.57
CA ARG A 74 -1.80 6.13 2.99
C ARG A 74 -2.40 4.77 3.36
N LEU A 75 -3.17 4.15 2.46
CA LEU A 75 -3.72 2.81 2.71
C LEU A 75 -2.62 1.74 2.79
N ILE A 76 -1.58 1.85 1.98
CA ILE A 76 -0.41 0.96 2.04
C ILE A 76 0.31 1.16 3.38
N ASP A 77 0.60 2.41 3.75
CA ASP A 77 1.27 2.72 5.02
C ASP A 77 0.48 2.20 6.23
N LEU A 78 -0.85 2.36 6.23
CA LEU A 78 -1.71 1.84 7.30
C LEU A 78 -1.69 0.31 7.38
N LYS A 79 -1.67 -0.38 6.22
CA LYS A 79 -1.60 -1.83 6.16
C LYS A 79 -0.27 -2.34 6.73
N ASP A 80 0.82 -1.66 6.42
CA ASP A 80 2.14 -2.01 6.91
C ASP A 80 2.24 -1.84 8.43
N ILE A 81 1.70 -0.73 8.96
CA ILE A 81 1.62 -0.49 10.41
C ILE A 81 0.76 -1.56 11.09
N GLN A 82 -0.42 -1.88 10.53
CA GLN A 82 -1.31 -2.89 11.10
C GLN A 82 -0.67 -4.28 11.10
N SER A 83 0.03 -4.65 10.03
CA SER A 83 0.75 -5.92 9.98
C SER A 83 1.84 -5.99 11.05
N SER A 84 2.54 -4.88 11.29
CA SER A 84 3.57 -4.78 12.32
C SER A 84 2.97 -4.94 13.72
N ILE A 85 1.86 -4.24 14.01
CA ILE A 85 1.13 -4.37 15.29
C ILE A 85 0.72 -5.82 15.51
N GLN A 86 0.15 -6.49 14.51
CA GLN A 86 -0.29 -7.88 14.63
C GLN A 86 0.88 -8.84 14.92
N ILE A 87 2.05 -8.60 14.32
CA ILE A 87 3.27 -9.35 14.63
C ILE A 87 3.69 -9.11 16.09
N TYR A 88 3.72 -7.85 16.53
CA TYR A 88 4.07 -7.49 17.91
C TYR A 88 3.10 -8.10 18.93
N GLU A 89 1.80 -8.05 18.69
CA GLU A 89 0.79 -8.66 19.55
C GLU A 89 0.99 -10.17 19.65
N ASN A 90 1.25 -10.85 18.53
CA ASN A 90 1.51 -12.30 18.53
C ASN A 90 2.77 -12.65 19.34
N ILE A 91 3.86 -11.89 19.15
CA ILE A 91 5.10 -12.07 19.94
C ILE A 91 4.84 -11.81 21.41
N TYR A 92 4.09 -10.75 21.75
CA TYR A 92 3.77 -10.39 23.13
C TYR A 92 2.95 -11.48 23.82
N GLN A 93 1.90 -12.01 23.16
CA GLN A 93 1.08 -13.10 23.70
C GLN A 93 1.91 -14.37 23.91
N LYS A 94 2.74 -14.75 22.93
CA LYS A 94 3.66 -15.89 23.07
C LYS A 94 4.65 -15.69 24.22
N THR A 95 5.25 -14.50 24.32
CA THR A 95 6.21 -14.18 25.39
C THR A 95 5.55 -14.21 26.76
N LYS A 96 4.35 -13.65 26.90
CA LYS A 96 3.58 -13.66 28.15
C LYS A 96 3.23 -15.08 28.58
N SER A 97 2.77 -15.90 27.63
CA SER A 97 2.50 -17.33 27.87
C SER A 97 3.78 -18.03 28.35
N TYR A 98 4.90 -17.88 27.62
CA TYR A 98 6.19 -18.47 27.99
C TYR A 98 6.69 -18.03 29.37
N LEU A 99 6.59 -16.74 29.72
CA LEU A 99 6.97 -16.24 31.03
C LEU A 99 6.10 -16.82 32.15
N THR A 100 4.80 -16.98 31.91
CA THR A 100 3.89 -17.60 32.87
C THR A 100 4.28 -19.07 33.11
N LEU A 101 4.63 -19.78 32.04
CA LEU A 101 5.13 -21.15 32.11
C LEU A 101 6.45 -21.26 32.85
N LEU A 102 7.42 -20.39 32.55
CA LEU A 102 8.71 -20.39 33.21
C LEU A 102 8.56 -20.10 34.71
N ASN A 103 7.67 -19.17 35.08
CA ASN A 103 7.39 -18.86 36.47
C ASN A 103 6.74 -20.04 37.21
N GLN A 104 5.80 -20.75 36.56
CA GLN A 104 5.24 -21.98 37.10
C GLN A 104 6.33 -23.04 37.28
N LEU A 105 7.14 -23.30 36.25
CA LEU A 105 8.22 -24.29 36.28
C LEU A 105 9.24 -24.00 37.39
N SER A 106 9.66 -22.73 37.54
CA SER A 106 10.62 -22.30 38.56
C SER A 106 10.16 -22.59 39.98
N ASN A 107 8.84 -22.55 40.25
CA ASN A 107 8.29 -22.89 41.57
C ASN A 107 8.34 -24.39 41.89
N PHE A 108 8.55 -25.25 40.88
CA PHE A 108 8.52 -26.71 41.02
C PHE A 108 9.89 -27.38 40.91
N ILE A 109 10.98 -26.62 40.75
CA ILE A 109 12.33 -27.18 40.69
C ILE A 109 12.76 -27.59 42.10
N PRO A 110 12.97 -28.89 42.40
CA PRO A 110 13.47 -29.33 43.69
C PRO A 110 14.95 -28.95 43.84
N GLU A 111 15.41 -28.74 45.08
CA GLU A 111 16.76 -28.23 45.40
C GLU A 111 17.93 -29.03 44.76
N ARG A 112 17.68 -30.29 44.38
CA ARG A 112 18.68 -31.23 43.85
C ARG A 112 18.52 -31.55 42.35
N CYS A 113 17.65 -30.85 41.63
CA CYS A 113 17.49 -30.95 40.17
C CYS A 113 17.62 -29.58 39.53
N TRP A 114 18.45 -29.44 38.50
CA TRP A 114 18.69 -28.17 37.82
C TRP A 114 18.35 -28.32 36.34
N LEU A 115 17.62 -27.37 35.78
CA LEU A 115 17.38 -27.30 34.34
C LEU A 115 18.53 -26.57 33.66
N LEU A 116 19.01 -27.14 32.56
CA LEU A 116 20.06 -26.58 31.71
C LEU A 116 19.47 -25.91 30.48
N GLU A 117 18.46 -26.52 29.88
CA GLU A 117 17.89 -26.03 28.63
C GLU A 117 16.39 -26.33 28.54
N ILE A 118 15.65 -25.37 28.00
CA ILE A 118 14.23 -25.48 27.71
C ILE A 118 14.05 -25.16 26.23
N LYS A 119 13.60 -26.14 25.45
CA LYS A 119 13.33 -25.98 24.02
C LYS A 119 11.87 -26.28 23.74
N GLN A 120 11.19 -25.38 23.04
CA GLN A 120 9.87 -25.66 22.48
C GLN A 120 10.02 -26.05 21.02
N LYS A 121 9.57 -27.25 20.65
CA LYS A 121 9.50 -27.72 19.27
C LYS A 121 8.04 -28.06 18.97
N ASP A 122 7.38 -27.19 18.22
CA ASP A 122 5.97 -27.29 17.87
C ASP A 122 5.07 -27.40 19.11
N GLN A 123 4.48 -28.58 19.35
CA GLN A 123 3.62 -28.90 20.50
C GLN A 123 4.36 -29.64 21.63
N THR A 124 5.67 -29.83 21.48
CA THR A 124 6.50 -30.59 22.42
C THR A 124 7.48 -29.67 23.13
N PHE A 125 7.52 -29.74 24.46
CA PHE A 125 8.55 -29.08 25.26
C PHE A 125 9.62 -30.09 25.64
N ILE A 126 10.86 -29.79 25.31
CA ILE A 126 12.04 -30.59 25.66
C ILE A 126 12.76 -29.86 26.79
N LEU A 127 12.84 -30.51 27.94
CA LEU A 127 13.51 -30.03 29.14
C LEU A 127 14.78 -30.87 29.35
N ASP A 128 15.94 -30.24 29.24
CA ASP A 128 17.22 -30.86 29.58
C ASP A 128 17.65 -30.39 30.97
N GLY A 129 18.01 -31.34 31.83
CA GLY A 129 18.42 -31.05 33.20
C GLY A 129 19.45 -32.02 33.76
N ILE A 130 20.03 -31.64 34.89
CA ILE A 130 20.92 -32.47 35.69
C ILE A 130 20.31 -32.71 37.06
N SER A 131 20.50 -33.91 37.59
CA SER A 131 20.12 -34.26 38.95
C SER A 131 21.22 -35.07 39.62
N HIS A 132 21.37 -34.91 40.93
CA HIS A 132 22.32 -35.67 41.72
C HIS A 132 21.80 -37.08 42.09
N ASP A 133 20.49 -37.23 42.24
CA ASP A 133 19.85 -38.45 42.74
C ASP A 133 18.66 -38.86 41.86
N TYR A 134 18.55 -40.15 41.54
CA TYR A 134 17.42 -40.69 40.77
C TYR A 134 16.06 -40.40 41.44
N ASN A 135 16.02 -40.42 42.77
CA ASN A 135 14.81 -40.09 43.55
C ASN A 135 14.35 -38.64 43.31
N SER A 136 15.29 -37.71 43.13
CA SER A 136 14.97 -36.31 42.86
C SER A 136 14.41 -36.12 41.44
N ILE A 137 14.81 -36.97 40.48
CA ILE A 137 14.22 -37.01 39.13
C ILE A 137 12.78 -37.53 39.21
N ALA A 138 12.54 -38.62 39.96
CA ALA A 138 11.21 -39.19 40.12
C ALA A 138 10.23 -38.20 40.79
N LEU A 139 10.66 -37.54 41.87
CA LEU A 139 9.89 -36.49 42.55
C LEU A 139 9.59 -35.29 41.65
N PHE A 140 10.52 -34.92 40.77
CA PHE A 140 10.31 -33.85 39.79
C PHE A 140 9.26 -34.24 38.73
N ILE A 141 9.34 -35.46 38.19
CA ILE A 141 8.36 -35.98 37.22
C ILE A 141 6.97 -36.09 37.86
N GLU A 142 6.89 -36.56 39.11
CA GLU A 142 5.63 -36.68 39.85
C GLU A 142 5.03 -35.32 40.20
N GLY A 143 5.85 -34.35 40.62
CA GLY A 143 5.40 -32.97 40.86
C GLY A 143 4.88 -32.28 39.60
N LEU A 144 5.51 -32.55 38.45
CA LEU A 144 5.07 -32.04 37.15
C LEU A 144 3.73 -32.65 36.70
N SER A 145 3.52 -33.97 36.91
CA SER A 145 2.30 -34.66 36.50
C SER A 145 1.07 -34.31 37.34
N GLN A 146 1.25 -33.95 38.61
CA GLN A 146 0.13 -33.68 39.53
C GLN A 146 -0.42 -32.24 39.44
N LYS A 147 0.41 -31.25 39.10
CA LYS A 147 0.03 -29.81 39.19
C LYS A 147 0.00 -29.05 37.88
N ILE A 148 0.75 -29.50 36.87
CA ILE A 148 0.65 -28.93 35.54
C ILE A 148 -0.31 -29.83 34.75
N LEU A 149 -1.29 -29.24 34.06
CA LEU A 149 -2.22 -29.95 33.17
C LEU A 149 -1.52 -30.49 31.90
N ILE A 150 -0.32 -31.04 32.04
CA ILE A 150 0.40 -31.76 31.01
C ILE A 150 -0.11 -33.20 31.04
N HIS A 151 -0.76 -33.63 29.96
CA HIS A 151 -0.87 -35.06 29.67
C HIS A 151 0.41 -35.47 28.93
N ASN A 152 0.90 -36.69 29.16
CA ASN A 152 2.03 -37.30 28.43
C ASN A 152 3.41 -36.65 28.65
N ILE A 153 3.97 -36.89 29.84
CA ILE A 153 5.39 -36.68 30.14
C ILE A 153 6.16 -37.95 29.74
N GLU A 154 7.01 -37.86 28.72
CA GLU A 154 7.88 -38.94 28.28
C GLU A 154 9.35 -38.66 28.66
N LEU A 155 9.92 -39.51 29.50
CA LEU A 155 11.35 -39.47 29.81
C LEU A 155 12.13 -40.06 28.64
N GLN A 156 12.64 -39.21 27.75
CA GLN A 156 13.29 -39.67 26.52
C GLN A 156 14.70 -40.21 26.75
N LYS A 157 15.45 -39.66 27.71
CA LYS A 157 16.83 -40.06 27.94
C LYS A 157 17.28 -39.79 29.36
N VAL A 158 17.88 -40.79 29.99
CA VAL A 158 18.69 -40.61 31.22
C VAL A 158 20.08 -41.14 30.93
N SER A 159 21.09 -40.27 31.06
CA SER A 159 22.49 -40.63 30.83
C SER A 159 23.33 -40.19 32.01
N GLN A 160 23.98 -41.15 32.67
CA GLN A 160 24.93 -40.86 33.73
C GLN A 160 26.27 -40.49 33.09
N LYS A 161 26.74 -39.26 33.31
CA LYS A 161 28.09 -38.85 32.91
C LYS A 161 28.96 -38.66 34.15
N LYS A 162 30.27 -38.94 33.99
CA LYS A 162 31.29 -39.08 35.06
C LYS A 162 31.09 -38.09 36.23
N LYS A 163 31.19 -38.63 37.46
CA LYS A 163 30.99 -38.00 38.79
C LYS A 163 29.56 -37.95 39.34
N GLY A 164 28.76 -39.01 39.18
CA GLY A 164 27.51 -39.17 39.96
C GLY A 164 26.44 -38.10 39.68
N VAL A 165 26.44 -37.53 38.47
CA VAL A 165 25.40 -36.60 38.01
C VAL A 165 24.65 -37.25 36.85
N PHE A 166 23.33 -37.27 36.95
CA PHE A 166 22.44 -37.81 35.95
C PHE A 166 21.94 -36.68 35.05
N TYR A 167 22.18 -36.78 33.76
CA TYR A 167 21.55 -35.92 32.76
C TYR A 167 20.22 -36.54 32.35
N PHE A 168 19.13 -35.78 32.43
CA PHE A 168 17.82 -36.20 31.98
C PHE A 168 17.29 -35.28 30.89
N THR A 169 16.65 -35.87 29.90
CA THR A 169 15.86 -35.17 28.88
C THR A 169 14.43 -35.65 29.02
N ILE A 170 13.53 -34.73 29.32
CA ILE A 170 12.09 -34.96 29.43
C ILE A 170 11.44 -34.28 28.24
N ALA A 171 10.61 -35.02 27.50
CA ALA A 171 9.70 -34.45 26.52
C ALA A 171 8.29 -34.44 27.06
N ILE A 172 7.63 -33.30 26.88
CA ILE A 172 6.25 -33.06 27.27
C ILE A 172 5.47 -32.92 25.97
N ASN A 173 4.62 -33.90 25.66
CA ASN A 173 3.81 -33.91 24.44
C ASN A 173 2.38 -33.46 24.79
N GLU A 174 1.89 -32.40 24.16
CA GLU A 174 0.59 -31.75 24.45
C GLU A 174 0.58 -30.89 25.72
N PHE A 175 1.06 -29.66 25.53
CA PHE A 175 0.73 -28.57 26.42
C PHE A 175 -0.64 -28.00 26.02
N LEU A 176 -1.68 -28.23 26.83
CA LEU A 176 -2.98 -27.59 26.66
C LEU A 176 -2.80 -26.07 26.73
N SER A 177 -3.00 -25.40 25.59
CA SER A 177 -3.01 -23.95 25.51
C SER A 177 -4.12 -23.39 26.41
N LEU A 178 -3.74 -22.63 27.43
CA LEU A 178 -4.62 -21.68 28.12
C LEU A 178 -5.00 -20.54 27.16
#